data_AF-A0A7J3X942-F1
#
_entry.id   AF-A0A7J3X942-F1
#
_cell.length_a   1.000
_cell.length_b   1.000
_cell.length_c   1.000
_cell.angle_alpha   90.00
_cell.angle_beta   90.00
_cell.angle_gamma   90.00
#
_symmetry.space_group_name_H-M   'P 1'
#
loop_
_entity.id
_entity.type
_entity.pdbx_description
1 polymer ?
#
loop_
_entity_poly.entity_id
_entity_poly.type
_entity_poly.pdbx_seq_one_letter_code
_entity_poly.pdbx_strand_id
1 'polypeptide(L)'
;MLTRFKEKFSPILAALAKPFLGLSPNAVTLAGLAVCTAGYMALLAGHFAVFIAAVIASSFADAIDGYIARAQGRVTKLGAFLDSVSDRVEDVLLGAALLELQLVEPREAVLLVAGFLLVSYTRSRGESLGVEMAGVGLAERGERLALILLSLILYACWVQAARAVAMVLLALTYATVLQRVFHAARALSNPALSA
;
A
#
# COMPACT_ATOMS: atom_id res chain seq x y z
N MET A 1 -9.83 -1.91 -7.51
CA MET A 1 -11.08 -1.14 -7.74
C MET A 1 -10.82 0.38 -7.72
N LEU A 2 -10.01 0.91 -6.81
CA LEU A 2 -9.64 2.32 -6.70
C LEU A 2 -8.80 2.85 -7.87
N THR A 3 -8.05 1.97 -8.54
CA THR A 3 -7.27 2.29 -9.76
C THR A 3 -8.17 2.82 -10.88
N ARG A 4 -9.42 2.36 -11.00
CA ARG A 4 -10.41 2.88 -11.96
C ARG A 4 -11.03 4.22 -11.54
N PHE A 5 -11.00 4.55 -10.24
CA PHE A 5 -11.45 5.85 -9.73
C PHE A 5 -10.35 6.93 -9.81
N LYS A 6 -9.08 6.57 -10.06
CA LYS A 6 -7.95 7.51 -10.15
C LYS A 6 -8.22 8.64 -11.16
N GLU A 7 -8.92 8.37 -12.26
CA GLU A 7 -9.25 9.41 -13.25
C GLU A 7 -10.21 10.48 -12.69
N LYS A 8 -11.17 10.07 -11.85
CA LYS A 8 -12.17 10.96 -11.24
C LYS A 8 -11.58 11.86 -10.15
N PHE A 9 -10.55 11.38 -9.44
CA PHE A 9 -9.86 12.13 -8.38
C PHE A 9 -8.60 12.86 -8.85
N SER A 10 -8.18 12.67 -10.11
CA SER A 10 -7.01 13.33 -10.69
C SER A 10 -6.99 14.86 -10.55
N PRO A 11 -8.10 15.62 -10.73
CA PRO A 11 -8.06 17.08 -10.58
C PRO A 11 -7.89 17.53 -9.12
N ILE A 12 -8.44 16.77 -8.16
CA ILE A 12 -8.27 17.05 -6.73
C ILE A 12 -6.82 16.78 -6.33
N LEU A 13 -6.28 15.62 -6.73
CA LEU A 13 -4.88 15.29 -6.47
C LEU A 13 -3.94 16.31 -7.11
N ALA A 14 -4.23 16.77 -8.32
CA ALA A 14 -3.46 17.81 -9.00
C ALA A 14 -3.48 19.14 -8.23
N ALA A 15 -4.64 19.57 -7.73
CA ALA A 15 -4.76 20.78 -6.93
C ALA A 15 -3.98 20.67 -5.61
N LEU A 16 -4.06 19.52 -4.94
CA LEU A 16 -3.36 19.25 -3.69
C LEU A 16 -1.84 19.08 -3.89
N ALA A 17 -1.40 18.56 -5.03
CA ALA A 17 0.02 18.37 -5.33
C ALA A 17 0.70 19.65 -5.84
N LYS A 18 -0.06 20.64 -6.31
CA LYS A 18 0.46 21.90 -6.88
C LYS A 18 1.50 22.61 -5.99
N PRO A 19 1.32 22.73 -4.65
CA PRO A 19 2.31 23.35 -3.77
C PRO A 19 3.65 22.60 -3.72
N PHE A 20 3.66 21.32 -4.08
CA PHE A 20 4.82 20.42 -3.99
C PHE A 20 5.55 20.25 -5.33
N LEU A 21 5.09 20.91 -6.41
CA LEU A 21 5.68 20.85 -7.76
C LEU A 21 7.11 21.40 -7.87
N GLY A 22 7.73 21.88 -6.80
CA GLY A 22 9.16 22.22 -6.75
C GLY A 22 10.04 21.13 -6.13
N LEU A 23 9.45 20.14 -5.48
CA LEU A 23 10.19 19.11 -4.75
C LEU A 23 10.69 18.00 -5.68
N SER A 24 11.73 17.30 -5.23
CA SER A 24 12.19 16.05 -5.85
C SER A 24 11.21 14.93 -5.52
N PRO A 25 10.68 14.17 -6.50
CA PRO A 25 9.80 13.03 -6.24
C PRO A 25 10.41 12.04 -5.24
N ASN A 26 11.68 11.66 -5.43
CA ASN A 26 12.37 10.74 -4.53
C ASN A 26 12.48 11.28 -3.10
N ALA A 27 12.65 12.61 -2.94
CA ALA A 27 12.68 13.22 -1.61
C ALA A 27 11.30 13.16 -0.93
N VAL A 28 10.21 13.30 -1.70
CA VAL A 28 8.85 13.13 -1.19
C VAL A 28 8.60 11.69 -0.76
N THR A 29 9.00 10.70 -1.57
CA THR A 29 8.92 9.27 -1.21
C THR A 29 9.66 8.96 0.10
N LEU A 30 10.93 9.39 0.21
CA LEU A 30 11.74 9.15 1.41
C LEU A 30 11.21 9.90 2.64
N ALA A 31 10.67 11.10 2.45
CA ALA A 31 10.01 11.83 3.53
C ALA A 31 8.73 11.12 4.00
N GLY A 32 7.93 10.58 3.07
CA GLY A 32 6.76 9.75 3.38
C GLY A 32 7.12 8.55 4.24
N LEU A 33 8.15 7.79 3.82
CA LEU A 33 8.66 6.65 4.58
C LEU A 33 9.15 7.05 5.97
N ALA A 34 9.90 8.16 6.08
CA ALA A 34 10.37 8.67 7.35
C ALA A 34 9.21 9.08 8.28
N VAL A 35 8.17 9.71 7.73
CA VAL A 35 6.95 10.07 8.47
C VAL A 35 6.20 8.82 8.94
N CYS A 36 6.05 7.79 8.09
CA CYS A 36 5.42 6.52 8.47
C CYS A 36 6.19 5.85 9.62
N THR A 37 7.52 5.80 9.50
CA THR A 37 8.42 5.23 10.52
C THR A 37 8.32 6.00 11.84
N ALA A 38 8.40 7.32 11.81
CA ALA A 38 8.23 8.16 13.00
C ALA A 38 6.84 8.00 13.62
N GLY A 39 5.80 7.82 12.79
CA GLY A 39 4.45 7.50 13.21
C GLY A 39 4.38 6.19 13.98
N TYR A 40 5.00 5.12 13.47
CA TYR A 40 5.07 3.84 14.17
C TYR A 40 5.83 3.97 15.51
N MET A 41 6.93 4.72 15.55
CA MET A 41 7.61 5.00 16.83
C MET A 41 6.73 5.79 17.80
N ALA A 42 5.93 6.73 17.30
CA ALA A 42 4.96 7.46 18.11
C ALA A 42 3.86 6.53 18.67
N LEU A 43 3.42 5.54 17.90
CA LEU A 43 2.51 4.50 18.38
C LEU A 43 3.13 3.73 19.55
N LEU A 44 4.38 3.28 19.42
CA LEU A 44 5.10 2.57 20.50
C LEU A 44 5.26 3.44 21.76
N ALA A 45 5.32 4.75 21.61
CA ALA A 45 5.32 5.71 22.71
C ALA A 45 3.92 6.04 23.27
N GLY A 46 2.86 5.39 22.79
CA GLY A 46 1.48 5.62 23.23
C GLY A 46 0.76 6.79 22.56
N HIS A 47 1.37 7.44 21.56
CA HIS A 47 0.80 8.58 20.85
C HIS A 47 -0.03 8.16 19.63
N PHE A 48 -1.17 7.49 19.89
CA PHE A 48 -2.02 6.92 18.85
C PHE A 48 -2.53 7.94 17.81
N ALA A 49 -2.94 9.14 18.23
CA ALA A 49 -3.41 10.17 17.32
C ALA A 49 -2.30 10.67 16.35
N VAL A 50 -1.06 10.76 16.84
CA VAL A 50 0.11 11.11 16.02
C VAL A 50 0.39 10.02 15.00
N PHE A 51 0.27 8.75 15.41
CA PHE A 51 0.39 7.62 14.49
C PHE A 51 -0.62 7.69 13.34
N ILE A 52 -1.92 7.88 13.62
CA ILE A 52 -2.94 8.00 12.56
C ILE A 52 -2.61 9.17 11.62
N ALA A 53 -2.25 10.33 12.17
CA ALA A 53 -1.90 11.50 11.37
C ALA A 53 -0.68 11.22 10.46
N ALA A 54 0.32 10.49 10.98
CA ALA A 54 1.48 10.08 10.21
C ALA A 54 1.14 9.10 9.08
N VAL A 55 0.26 8.12 9.31
CA VAL A 55 -0.19 7.19 8.25
C VAL A 55 -0.92 7.93 7.12
N ILE A 56 -1.77 8.91 7.48
CA ILE A 56 -2.46 9.74 6.48
C ILE A 56 -1.45 10.60 5.71
N ALA A 57 -0.49 11.21 6.39
CA ALA A 57 0.52 12.06 5.79
C ALA A 57 1.47 11.26 4.87
N SER A 58 1.91 10.06 5.27
CA SER A 58 2.75 9.20 4.43
C SER A 58 1.99 8.71 3.20
N SER A 59 0.73 8.28 3.37
CA SER A 59 -0.14 7.87 2.26
C SER A 59 -0.41 9.02 1.28
N PHE A 60 -0.47 10.26 1.78
CA PHE A 60 -0.59 11.43 0.93
C PHE A 60 0.70 11.71 0.16
N ALA A 61 1.87 11.58 0.81
CA ALA A 61 3.18 11.72 0.16
C ALA A 61 3.34 10.74 -1.02
N ASP A 62 2.97 9.48 -0.81
CA ASP A 62 2.93 8.40 -1.82
C ASP A 62 1.96 8.71 -2.98
N ALA A 63 0.83 9.35 -2.68
CA ALA A 63 -0.11 9.72 -3.74
C ALA A 63 0.43 10.87 -4.62
N ILE A 64 1.17 11.82 -4.03
CA ILE A 64 1.65 13.00 -4.74
C ILE A 64 3.03 12.82 -5.39
N ASP A 65 3.91 11.94 -4.90
CA ASP A 65 5.26 11.79 -5.46
C ASP A 65 5.24 11.36 -6.93
N GLY A 66 4.39 10.39 -7.29
CA GLY A 66 4.20 9.92 -8.64
C GLY A 66 3.49 10.95 -9.51
N TYR A 67 2.63 11.78 -8.92
CA TYR A 67 2.06 12.92 -9.63
C TYR A 67 3.14 13.96 -9.95
N ILE A 68 3.96 14.36 -8.98
CA ILE A 68 5.06 15.31 -9.15
C ILE A 68 6.05 14.79 -10.21
N ALA A 69 6.40 13.49 -10.16
CA ALA A 69 7.27 12.86 -11.14
C ALA A 69 6.72 12.96 -12.56
N ARG A 70 5.42 12.70 -12.77
CA ARG A 70 4.78 12.84 -14.09
C ARG A 70 4.68 14.29 -14.53
N ALA A 71 4.24 15.19 -13.65
CA ALA A 71 4.05 16.60 -13.94
C ALA A 71 5.36 17.33 -14.29
N GLN A 72 6.48 16.92 -13.68
CA GLN A 72 7.81 17.46 -13.96
C GLN A 72 8.57 16.73 -15.07
N GLY A 73 8.02 15.66 -15.67
CA GLY A 73 8.74 14.82 -16.62
C GLY A 73 9.94 14.08 -16.01
N ARG A 74 9.92 13.78 -14.71
CA ARG A 74 11.00 13.14 -13.93
C ARG A 74 10.67 11.70 -13.51
N VAL A 75 9.94 10.97 -14.34
CA VAL A 75 9.70 9.54 -14.11
C VAL A 75 11.00 8.76 -14.38
N THR A 76 11.54 8.07 -13.37
CA THR A 76 12.82 7.36 -13.46
C THR A 76 12.73 5.93 -12.91
N LYS A 77 13.63 5.04 -13.37
CA LYS A 77 13.74 3.67 -12.84
C LYS A 77 14.12 3.66 -11.36
N LEU A 78 14.99 4.57 -10.92
CA LEU A 78 15.35 4.73 -9.51
C LEU A 78 14.15 5.14 -8.67
N GLY A 79 13.36 6.12 -9.13
CA GLY A 79 12.16 6.56 -8.42
C GLY A 79 11.15 5.42 -8.28
N ALA A 80 10.88 4.68 -9.35
CA ALA A 80 9.99 3.51 -9.32
C ALA A 80 10.49 2.41 -8.36
N PHE A 81 11.81 2.22 -8.26
CA PHE A 81 12.41 1.29 -7.30
C PHE A 81 12.27 1.78 -5.86
N LEU A 82 12.55 3.06 -5.59
CA LEU A 82 12.44 3.65 -4.26
C LEU A 82 11.00 3.64 -3.74
N ASP A 83 10.04 4.07 -4.56
CA ASP A 83 8.60 3.99 -4.32
C ASP A 83 8.23 2.56 -3.89
N SER A 84 8.54 1.61 -4.77
CA SER A 84 8.34 0.19 -4.51
C SER A 84 8.93 -0.32 -3.19
N VAL A 85 10.20 -0.02 -2.89
CA VAL A 85 10.81 -0.51 -1.64
C VAL A 85 10.16 0.17 -0.42
N SER A 86 9.87 1.47 -0.51
CA SER A 86 9.26 2.25 0.57
C SER A 86 7.89 1.69 0.93
N ASP A 87 7.06 1.38 -0.06
CA ASP A 87 5.74 0.75 0.13
C ASP A 87 5.82 -0.51 0.99
N ARG A 88 6.84 -1.34 0.76
CA ARG A 88 6.98 -2.65 1.41
C ARG A 88 7.41 -2.47 2.84
N VAL A 89 8.25 -1.47 3.12
CA VAL A 89 8.60 -1.11 4.49
C VAL A 89 7.38 -0.56 5.22
N GLU A 90 6.62 0.35 4.60
CA GLU A 90 5.38 0.88 5.18
C GLU A 90 4.35 -0.22 5.44
N ASP A 91 4.12 -1.14 4.50
CA ASP A 91 3.22 -2.28 4.66
C ASP A 91 3.60 -3.14 5.89
N VAL A 92 4.90 -3.37 6.11
CA VAL A 92 5.41 -4.11 7.29
C VAL A 92 5.14 -3.33 8.57
N LEU A 93 5.45 -2.03 8.59
CA LEU A 93 5.22 -1.17 9.77
C LEU A 93 3.74 -1.10 10.14
N LEU A 94 2.85 -0.99 9.14
CA LEU A 94 1.41 -0.97 9.36
C LEU A 94 0.90 -2.33 9.85
N GLY A 95 1.42 -3.44 9.31
CA GLY A 95 1.12 -4.78 9.84
C GLY A 95 1.58 -4.95 11.30
N ALA A 96 2.77 -4.44 11.63
CA ALA A 96 3.29 -4.44 13.01
C ALA A 96 2.45 -3.55 13.94
N ALA A 97 1.95 -2.41 13.46
CA ALA A 97 1.06 -1.54 14.22
C ALA A 97 -0.27 -2.22 14.57
N LEU A 98 -0.85 -3.01 13.65
CA LEU A 98 -2.06 -3.78 13.95
C LEU A 98 -1.83 -4.83 15.04
N LEU A 99 -0.65 -5.45 15.08
CA LEU A 99 -0.25 -6.37 16.14
C LEU A 99 -0.10 -5.64 17.48
N GLU A 100 0.61 -4.51 17.48
CA GLU A 100 0.83 -3.69 18.69
C GLU A 100 -0.49 -3.25 19.33
N LEU A 101 -1.45 -2.86 18.49
CA LEU A 101 -2.79 -2.47 18.90
C LEU A 101 -3.70 -3.65 19.29
N GLN A 102 -3.19 -4.89 19.23
CA GLN A 102 -3.93 -6.12 19.49
C GLN A 102 -5.18 -6.27 18.61
N LEU A 103 -5.11 -5.75 17.39
CA LEU A 103 -6.15 -5.89 16.38
C LEU A 103 -6.05 -7.21 15.61
N VAL A 104 -4.87 -7.81 15.65
CA VAL A 104 -4.57 -9.15 15.13
C VAL A 104 -3.71 -9.90 16.15
N GLU A 105 -3.79 -11.22 16.16
CA GLU A 105 -2.90 -12.07 16.94
C GLU A 105 -1.52 -12.24 16.25
N PRO A 106 -0.46 -12.67 16.96
CA PRO A 106 0.87 -12.83 16.36
C PRO A 106 0.89 -13.70 15.09
N ARG A 107 0.13 -14.80 15.08
CA ARG A 107 0.00 -15.67 13.89
C ARG A 107 -0.64 -14.93 12.71
N GLU A 108 -1.62 -14.08 12.97
CA GLU A 108 -2.36 -13.33 11.96
C GLU A 108 -1.50 -12.19 11.42
N ALA A 109 -0.74 -11.52 12.29
CA ALA A 109 0.21 -10.49 11.89
C ALA A 109 1.28 -11.04 10.92
N VAL A 110 1.85 -12.21 11.22
CA VAL A 110 2.81 -12.89 10.34
C VAL A 110 2.17 -13.19 8.98
N LEU A 111 0.98 -13.79 8.98
CA LEU A 111 0.25 -14.10 7.75
C LEU A 111 -0.11 -12.83 6.97
N LEU A 112 -0.49 -11.77 7.66
CA LEU A 112 -0.90 -10.51 7.07
C LEU A 112 0.28 -9.84 6.36
N VAL A 113 1.42 -9.69 7.04
CA VAL A 113 2.63 -9.11 6.46
C VAL A 113 3.15 -9.98 5.30
N ALA A 114 3.20 -11.31 5.47
CA ALA A 114 3.56 -12.22 4.38
C ALA A 114 2.61 -12.05 3.19
N GLY A 115 1.31 -11.92 3.43
CA GLY A 115 0.30 -11.65 2.42
C GLY A 115 0.52 -10.33 1.68
N PHE A 116 0.80 -9.23 2.40
CA PHE A 116 1.09 -7.92 1.78
C PHE A 116 2.29 -8.01 0.83
N LEU A 117 3.37 -8.66 1.26
CA LEU A 117 4.56 -8.88 0.46
C LEU A 117 4.26 -9.80 -0.74
N LEU A 118 3.49 -10.87 -0.56
CA LEU A 118 3.10 -11.78 -1.63
C LEU A 118 2.22 -11.10 -2.69
N VAL A 119 1.30 -10.23 -2.30
CA VAL A 119 0.51 -9.44 -3.26
C VAL A 119 1.46 -8.63 -4.14
N SER A 120 2.40 -7.89 -3.55
CA SER A 120 3.37 -7.08 -4.30
C SER A 120 4.32 -7.93 -5.14
N TYR A 121 4.83 -9.03 -4.58
CA TYR A 121 5.78 -9.93 -5.23
C TYR A 121 5.16 -10.62 -6.44
N THR A 122 3.96 -11.23 -6.29
CA THR A 122 3.27 -11.92 -7.40
C THR A 122 3.03 -11.00 -8.58
N ARG A 123 2.70 -9.72 -8.34
CA ARG A 123 2.62 -8.71 -9.41
C ARG A 123 3.98 -8.48 -10.08
N SER A 124 5.00 -8.10 -9.31
CA SER A 124 6.33 -7.80 -9.87
C SER A 124 6.92 -8.98 -10.62
N ARG A 125 6.70 -10.21 -10.13
CA ARG A 125 7.17 -11.44 -10.76
C ARG A 125 6.39 -11.75 -12.03
N GLY A 126 5.07 -11.61 -12.02
CA GLY A 126 4.25 -11.77 -13.22
C GLY A 126 4.65 -10.77 -14.33
N GLU A 127 4.81 -9.49 -13.97
CA GLU A 127 5.24 -8.44 -14.92
C GLU A 127 6.65 -8.73 -15.47
N SER A 128 7.57 -9.24 -14.64
CA SER A 128 8.92 -9.65 -15.10
C SER A 128 8.91 -10.83 -16.08
N LEU A 129 7.83 -11.61 -16.11
CA LEU A 129 7.62 -12.73 -17.03
C LEU A 129 6.72 -12.33 -18.21
N GLY A 130 6.48 -11.04 -18.42
CA GLY A 130 5.68 -10.54 -19.54
C GLY A 130 4.16 -10.65 -19.35
N VAL A 131 3.68 -10.96 -18.14
CA VAL A 131 2.24 -11.00 -17.83
C VAL A 131 1.78 -9.64 -17.33
N GLU A 132 0.72 -9.09 -17.92
CA GLU A 132 0.06 -7.90 -17.38
C GLU A 132 -0.67 -8.24 -16.07
N MET A 133 -0.20 -7.65 -14.97
CA MET A 133 -0.72 -7.89 -13.62
C MET A 133 -1.47 -6.68 -13.03
N ALA A 134 -1.44 -5.54 -13.72
CA ALA A 134 -2.14 -4.32 -13.28
C ALA A 134 -3.66 -4.55 -13.26
N GLY A 135 -4.33 -4.14 -12.18
CA GLY A 135 -5.78 -4.31 -12.04
C GLY A 135 -6.23 -5.72 -11.62
N VAL A 136 -5.31 -6.68 -11.46
CA VAL A 136 -5.64 -8.05 -11.02
C VAL A 136 -5.59 -8.13 -9.51
N GLY A 137 -6.74 -8.39 -8.89
CA GLY A 137 -6.89 -8.51 -7.45
C GLY A 137 -8.04 -7.69 -6.87
N LEU A 138 -8.61 -8.16 -5.76
CA LEU A 138 -9.64 -7.41 -5.02
C LEU A 138 -9.02 -6.32 -4.14
N ALA A 139 -7.88 -6.59 -3.51
CA ALA A 139 -7.21 -5.70 -2.58
C ALA A 139 -5.82 -5.33 -3.11
N GLU A 140 -5.76 -4.29 -3.94
CA GLU A 140 -4.48 -3.63 -4.24
C GLU A 140 -4.06 -2.76 -3.04
N ARG A 141 -2.91 -2.08 -3.15
CA ARG A 141 -2.36 -1.31 -2.03
C ARG A 141 -3.31 -0.22 -1.52
N GLY A 142 -4.02 0.46 -2.41
CA GLY A 142 -4.99 1.49 -2.02
C GLY A 142 -6.12 0.94 -1.16
N GLU A 143 -6.70 -0.21 -1.54
CA GLU A 143 -7.76 -0.85 -0.76
C GLU A 143 -7.24 -1.36 0.58
N ARG A 144 -6.02 -1.90 0.62
CA ARG A 144 -5.36 -2.30 1.87
C ARG A 144 -5.19 -1.11 2.81
N LEU A 145 -4.61 -0.01 2.34
CA LEU A 145 -4.42 1.20 3.15
C LEU A 145 -5.76 1.76 3.65
N ALA A 146 -6.81 1.75 2.83
CA ALA A 146 -8.14 2.19 3.24
C ALA A 146 -8.72 1.31 4.37
N LEU A 147 -8.57 -0.02 4.27
CA LEU A 147 -9.03 -0.95 5.32
C LEU A 147 -8.20 -0.82 6.60
N ILE A 148 -6.88 -0.59 6.49
CA ILE A 148 -6.01 -0.32 7.65
C ILE A 148 -6.48 0.95 8.35
N LEU A 149 -6.62 2.07 7.62
CA LEU A 149 -7.11 3.34 8.17
C LEU A 149 -8.50 3.20 8.80
N LEU A 150 -9.40 2.46 8.17
CA LEU A 150 -10.72 2.17 8.74
C LEU A 150 -10.60 1.39 10.06
N SER A 151 -9.75 0.36 10.11
CA SER A 151 -9.49 -0.41 11.33
C SER A 151 -8.92 0.48 12.44
N LEU A 152 -7.97 1.38 12.12
CA LEU A 152 -7.40 2.33 13.08
C LEU A 152 -8.43 3.35 13.59
N ILE A 153 -9.29 3.89 12.73
CA ILE A 153 -10.35 4.81 13.16
C ILE A 153 -11.35 4.10 14.08
N LEU A 154 -11.75 2.87 13.72
CA LEU A 154 -12.66 2.07 14.53
C LEU A 154 -12.04 1.64 15.86
N TYR A 155 -10.72 1.48 15.95
CA TYR A 155 -10.06 1.10 17.20
C TYR A 155 -10.38 2.06 18.35
N ALA A 156 -10.51 3.37 18.06
CA ALA A 156 -10.81 4.39 19.07
C ALA A 156 -12.23 4.30 19.65
N CYS A 157 -13.20 3.73 18.93
CA CYS A 157 -14.61 3.73 19.33
C CYS A 157 -15.26 2.34 19.43
N TRP A 158 -14.74 1.34 18.71
CA TRP A 158 -15.30 0.00 18.61
C TRP A 158 -14.24 -1.05 18.23
N VAL A 159 -13.49 -1.52 19.23
CA VAL A 159 -12.37 -2.46 19.04
C VAL A 159 -12.76 -3.76 18.34
N GLN A 160 -13.95 -4.31 18.61
CA GLN A 160 -14.42 -5.54 17.95
C GLN A 160 -14.65 -5.33 16.45
N ALA A 161 -15.19 -4.17 16.05
CA ALA A 161 -15.33 -3.83 14.64
C ALA A 161 -13.96 -3.61 13.98
N ALA A 162 -13.03 -2.96 14.67
CA ALA A 162 -11.66 -2.78 14.18
C ALA A 162 -10.95 -4.13 13.90
N ARG A 163 -11.08 -5.09 14.83
CA ARG A 163 -10.60 -6.48 14.66
C ARG A 163 -11.26 -7.17 13.48
N ALA A 164 -12.58 -7.06 13.35
CA ALA A 164 -13.30 -7.64 12.22
C ALA A 164 -12.81 -7.09 10.88
N VAL A 165 -12.55 -5.78 10.78
CA VAL A 165 -11.97 -5.15 9.58
C VAL A 165 -10.57 -5.67 9.30
N ALA A 166 -9.72 -5.86 10.32
CA ALA A 166 -8.39 -6.44 10.14
C ALA A 166 -8.44 -7.90 9.63
N MET A 167 -9.41 -8.69 10.08
CA MET A 167 -9.62 -10.05 9.58
C MET A 167 -10.17 -10.08 8.15
N VAL A 168 -11.05 -9.14 7.79
CA VAL A 168 -11.48 -8.95 6.39
C VAL A 168 -10.29 -8.58 5.51
N LEU A 169 -9.41 -7.69 5.97
CA LEU A 169 -8.19 -7.33 5.26
C LEU A 169 -7.28 -8.54 5.03
N LEU A 170 -7.08 -9.40 6.05
CA LEU A 170 -6.33 -10.64 5.91
C LEU A 170 -6.94 -11.55 4.84
N ALA A 171 -8.25 -11.78 4.89
CA ALA A 171 -8.96 -12.63 3.94
C ALA A 171 -8.85 -12.09 2.49
N LEU A 172 -9.07 -10.78 2.30
CA LEU A 172 -8.98 -10.14 0.98
C LEU A 172 -7.55 -10.14 0.42
N THR A 173 -6.55 -10.05 1.30
CA THR A 173 -5.14 -10.13 0.92
C THR A 173 -4.84 -11.49 0.29
N TYR A 174 -5.20 -12.59 0.96
CA TYR A 174 -4.97 -13.93 0.42
C TYR A 174 -5.85 -14.27 -0.77
N ALA A 175 -7.10 -13.78 -0.80
CA ALA A 175 -7.94 -13.88 -2.00
C ALA A 175 -7.25 -13.22 -3.21
N THR A 176 -6.62 -12.06 -3.00
CA THR A 176 -5.86 -11.35 -4.04
C THR A 176 -4.61 -12.11 -4.48
N VAL A 177 -3.86 -12.69 -3.54
CA VAL A 177 -2.70 -13.54 -3.87
C VAL A 177 -3.14 -14.70 -4.76
N LEU A 178 -4.21 -15.41 -4.39
CA LEU A 178 -4.72 -16.53 -5.18
C LEU A 178 -5.16 -16.07 -6.58
N GLN A 179 -5.90 -14.96 -6.69
CA GLN A 179 -6.30 -14.39 -7.97
C GLN A 179 -5.10 -14.09 -8.87
N ARG A 180 -4.04 -13.48 -8.32
CA ARG A 180 -2.82 -13.17 -9.06
C ARG A 180 -2.08 -14.42 -9.51
N VAL A 181 -1.96 -15.42 -8.64
CA VAL A 181 -1.33 -16.70 -8.98
C VAL A 181 -2.10 -17.42 -10.09
N PHE A 182 -3.43 -17.53 -9.98
CA PHE A 182 -4.24 -18.17 -11.02
C PHE A 182 -4.20 -17.43 -12.35
N HIS A 183 -4.24 -16.09 -12.32
CA HIS A 183 -4.12 -15.27 -13.53
C HIS A 183 -2.77 -15.47 -14.22
N ALA A 184 -1.68 -15.38 -13.47
CA ALA A 184 -0.33 -15.58 -14.00
C ALA A 184 -0.12 -17.01 -14.52
N ALA A 185 -0.57 -18.03 -13.77
CA ALA A 185 -0.47 -19.42 -14.21
C ALA A 185 -1.22 -19.68 -15.52
N ARG A 186 -2.42 -19.13 -15.67
CA ARG A 186 -3.20 -19.24 -16.93
C ARG A 186 -2.52 -18.53 -18.09
N ALA A 187 -2.00 -17.33 -17.87
CA ALA A 187 -1.30 -16.56 -18.90
C ALA A 187 -0.03 -17.28 -19.38
N LEU A 188 0.79 -17.77 -18.46
CA LEU A 188 2.05 -18.45 -18.78
C LEU A 188 1.88 -19.86 -19.35
N SER A 189 0.75 -20.52 -19.06
CA SER A 189 0.42 -21.82 -19.65
C SER A 189 -0.09 -21.71 -21.10
N ASN A 190 -0.33 -20.50 -21.59
CA ASN A 190 -0.75 -20.28 -22.98
C ASN A 190 0.48 -20.36 -23.90
N PRO A 191 0.51 -21.27 -24.91
CA PRO A 191 1.69 -21.50 -25.76
C PRO A 191 2.27 -20.24 -26.42
N ALA A 192 1.44 -19.22 -26.66
CA ALA A 192 1.85 -17.95 -27.27
C ALA A 192 2.82 -17.10 -26.43
N LEU A 193 2.92 -17.34 -25.12
CA LEU A 193 3.82 -16.63 -24.19
C LEU A 193 4.96 -17.52 -23.65
N SER A 194 5.00 -18.79 -24.06
CA SER A 194 5.96 -19.79 -23.58
C SER A 194 7.28 -19.86 -24.36
N ALA A 195 7.56 -18.86 -25.22
CA ALA A 195 8.74 -18.77 -26.08
C ALA A 195 9.67 -17.62 -25.67
#